data_AF-A0A6P8ZKK6-F1
#
_entry.id   AF-A0A6P8ZKK6-F1
#
_cell.length_a   1.000
_cell.length_b   1.000
_cell.length_c   1.000
_cell.angle_alpha   90.00
_cell.angle_beta   90.00
_cell.angle_gamma   90.00
#
_symmetry.space_group_name_H-M   'P 1'
#
loop_
_entity.id
_entity.type
_entity.pdbx_description
1 polymer ?
#
loop_
_entity_poly.entity_id
_entity_poly.type
_entity_poly.pdbx_seq_one_letter_code
_entity_poly.pdbx_strand_id
1 'polypeptide(L)'
;MDCNICMEPFNDSKRRPKCIVPCGHTVCLGCLQSMHTRRCPDCRQEFSGQVEELPDNFFLLGLIESKASSNSDQRFWCRDCVQAATEDCVDQSHSLCSFRKMRAEQALLAAPKLDQLQKAALSARRVVQVLDAGRKTVAALLEAQLEYWQRQLRAVEQKEKDLRAAAHEGRDVEAFRLGGLQQLHDAAGLLDAKHALRVLDKDDVEWTTGAPQHSKPKHFQLLNPMVLGLLQFNHIAKVEKLAGVHSDTQPSWSRALLQRSAPRVEWLSVRGAAAEDLHLVRAMPALRFLAVHLRECTADVPELPLLLEELDVAVVPHKYLQALQRMPNLRKLALRWSPAPLHVVFPPLPPEHRGLQWLWVGLPSLPAVVSLARAHAATLQELRVTCASEGRSPWHFEDLARALRCCGLVALRRVILLRGRAPGFPDNKLPHKEDSCGSQKQAVWAGLMATAASDQEVKVVRVLCDMCDECPNYPGLGDFSWV
;
A
#
# COMPACT_ATOMS: atom_id res chain seq x y z
N MET A 1 -14.86 -15.98 -54.19
CA MET A 1 -15.06 -16.50 -55.57
C MET A 1 -13.79 -16.13 -56.27
N ASP A 2 -12.76 -16.93 -56.02
CA ASP A 2 -11.37 -16.52 -56.18
C ASP A 2 -10.69 -17.55 -57.08
N CYS A 3 -9.68 -17.11 -57.82
CA CYS A 3 -8.97 -18.00 -58.73
C CYS A 3 -8.04 -18.92 -57.94
N ASN A 4 -8.13 -20.24 -58.15
CA ASN A 4 -7.32 -21.23 -57.43
C ASN A 4 -5.79 -21.13 -57.66
N ILE A 5 -5.34 -20.32 -58.64
CA ILE A 5 -3.91 -20.13 -58.92
C ILE A 5 -3.37 -18.91 -58.16
N CYS A 6 -3.94 -17.73 -58.39
CA CYS A 6 -3.46 -16.51 -57.74
C CYS A 6 -4.12 -16.22 -56.39
N MET A 7 -5.17 -16.96 -56.03
CA MET A 7 -5.99 -16.77 -54.82
C MET A 7 -6.67 -15.39 -54.73
N GLU A 8 -6.77 -14.67 -55.84
CA GLU A 8 -7.40 -13.35 -55.93
C GLU A 8 -8.83 -13.44 -56.47
N PRO A 9 -9.73 -12.52 -56.07
CA PRO A 9 -11.11 -12.49 -56.54
C PRO A 9 -11.19 -12.23 -58.05
N PHE A 10 -12.10 -12.96 -58.70
CA PHE A 10 -12.45 -12.73 -60.10
C PHE A 10 -13.03 -11.33 -60.30
N ASN A 11 -12.79 -10.77 -61.49
CA ASN A 11 -13.34 -9.47 -61.88
C ASN A 11 -13.73 -9.47 -63.36
N ASP A 12 -14.19 -8.33 -63.87
CA ASP A 12 -14.62 -8.14 -65.26
C ASP A 12 -13.46 -7.94 -66.27
N SER A 13 -12.22 -7.83 -65.78
CA SER A 13 -11.04 -7.40 -66.54
C SER A 13 -9.91 -8.44 -66.53
N LYS A 14 -8.74 -8.15 -65.96
CA LYS A 14 -7.56 -9.04 -66.04
C LYS A 14 -7.78 -10.40 -65.36
N ARG A 15 -8.66 -10.45 -64.36
CA ARG A 15 -9.03 -11.68 -63.64
C ARG A 15 -10.41 -12.17 -64.07
N ARG A 16 -10.76 -12.00 -65.33
CA ARG A 16 -12.01 -12.52 -65.91
C ARG A 16 -12.06 -14.04 -65.83
N PRO A 17 -13.12 -14.64 -65.24
CA PRO A 17 -13.21 -16.09 -65.06
C PRO A 17 -13.43 -16.77 -66.42
N LYS A 18 -12.44 -17.52 -66.89
CA LYS A 18 -12.51 -18.30 -68.13
C LYS A 18 -12.76 -19.77 -67.83
N CYS A 19 -13.73 -20.37 -68.53
CA CYS A 19 -14.02 -21.80 -68.48
C CYS A 19 -13.10 -22.55 -69.44
N ILE A 20 -12.30 -23.48 -68.92
CA ILE A 20 -11.44 -24.34 -69.72
C ILE A 20 -12.29 -25.45 -70.34
N VAL A 21 -12.29 -25.55 -71.67
CA VAL A 21 -13.04 -26.59 -72.42
C VAL A 21 -12.06 -27.70 -72.82
N PRO A 22 -12.39 -29.00 -72.61
CA PRO A 22 -13.72 -29.53 -72.27
C PRO A 22 -13.99 -29.76 -70.78
N CYS A 23 -13.05 -29.47 -69.87
CA CYS A 23 -13.17 -29.91 -68.46
C CYS A 23 -14.09 -29.05 -67.58
N GLY A 24 -14.47 -27.85 -68.01
CA GLY A 24 -15.37 -26.94 -67.30
C GLY A 24 -14.77 -26.19 -66.11
N HIS A 25 -13.51 -26.44 -65.76
CA HIS A 25 -12.84 -25.75 -64.65
C HIS A 25 -12.63 -24.27 -64.97
N THR A 26 -12.76 -23.40 -63.97
CA THR A 26 -12.67 -21.96 -64.14
C THR A 26 -11.38 -21.39 -63.59
N VAL A 27 -10.61 -20.69 -64.42
CA VAL A 27 -9.35 -20.02 -64.05
C VAL A 27 -9.38 -18.60 -64.60
N CYS A 28 -8.72 -17.66 -63.92
CA CYS A 28 -8.76 -16.27 -64.38
C CYS A 28 -7.88 -16.08 -65.63
N LEU A 29 -8.32 -15.20 -66.54
CA LEU A 29 -7.65 -14.90 -67.82
C LEU A 29 -6.15 -14.63 -67.63
N GLY A 30 -5.79 -13.74 -66.70
CA GLY A 30 -4.38 -13.38 -66.48
C GLY A 30 -3.52 -14.55 -66.01
N CYS A 31 -4.06 -15.49 -65.22
CA CYS A 31 -3.31 -16.69 -64.83
C CYS A 31 -3.16 -17.65 -66.00
N LEU A 32 -4.21 -17.87 -66.79
CA LEU A 32 -4.12 -18.73 -67.98
C LEU A 32 -3.14 -18.17 -69.03
N GLN A 33 -3.10 -16.85 -69.22
CA GLN A 33 -2.13 -16.19 -70.11
C GLN A 33 -0.68 -16.36 -69.63
N SER A 34 -0.48 -16.43 -68.31
CA SER A 34 0.84 -16.58 -67.70
C SER A 34 1.32 -18.03 -67.70
N MET A 35 0.47 -18.99 -68.07
CA MET A 35 0.83 -20.41 -68.14
C MET A 35 1.46 -20.74 -69.48
N HIS A 36 2.61 -21.43 -69.45
CA HIS A 36 3.31 -21.88 -70.65
C HIS A 36 2.72 -23.18 -71.24
N THR A 37 1.88 -23.89 -70.48
CA THR A 37 1.29 -25.17 -70.87
C THR A 37 -0.21 -25.05 -71.05
N ARG A 38 -0.75 -25.61 -72.14
CA ARG A 38 -2.19 -25.62 -72.44
C ARG A 38 -2.91 -26.77 -71.73
N ARG A 39 -2.74 -26.85 -70.41
CA ARG A 39 -3.34 -27.88 -69.53
C ARG A 39 -4.05 -27.22 -68.35
N CYS A 40 -5.23 -27.72 -68.03
CA CYS A 40 -5.99 -27.28 -66.86
C CYS A 40 -5.17 -27.50 -65.57
N PRO A 41 -4.99 -26.51 -64.70
CA PRO A 41 -4.28 -26.69 -63.43
C PRO A 41 -4.94 -27.71 -62.50
N ASP A 42 -6.27 -27.77 -62.51
CA ASP A 42 -7.03 -28.59 -61.56
C ASP A 42 -7.07 -30.08 -61.98
N CYS A 43 -7.36 -30.35 -63.26
CA CYS A 43 -7.52 -31.73 -63.75
C CYS A 43 -6.47 -32.18 -64.77
N ARG A 44 -5.51 -31.31 -65.13
CA ARG A 44 -4.44 -31.54 -66.12
C ARG A 44 -4.89 -31.84 -67.55
N GLN A 45 -6.19 -31.76 -67.83
CA GLN A 45 -6.73 -31.97 -69.17
C GLN A 45 -6.25 -30.88 -70.13
N GLU A 46 -5.80 -31.30 -71.32
CA GLU A 46 -5.36 -30.39 -72.38
C GLU A 46 -6.54 -29.62 -72.98
N PHE A 47 -6.32 -28.35 -73.28
CA PHE A 47 -7.27 -27.49 -73.98
C PHE A 47 -6.59 -26.83 -75.17
N SER A 48 -7.37 -26.54 -76.22
CA SER A 48 -6.87 -25.97 -77.48
C SER A 48 -7.49 -24.61 -77.73
N GLY A 49 -6.80 -23.75 -78.50
CA GLY A 49 -7.24 -22.39 -78.83
C GLY A 49 -6.52 -21.29 -78.03
N GLN A 50 -6.78 -20.02 -78.38
CA GLN A 50 -6.24 -18.87 -77.66
C GLN A 50 -6.94 -18.72 -76.30
N VAL A 51 -6.22 -18.21 -75.29
CA VAL A 51 -6.79 -18.14 -73.92
C VAL A 51 -7.96 -17.15 -73.86
N GLU A 52 -7.83 -16.08 -74.64
CA GLU A 52 -8.77 -14.96 -74.73
C GLU A 52 -10.11 -15.41 -75.30
N GLU A 53 -10.09 -16.40 -76.20
CA GLU A 53 -11.24 -16.98 -76.89
C GLU A 53 -11.99 -18.02 -76.05
N LEU A 54 -11.43 -18.46 -74.91
CA LEU A 54 -12.13 -19.38 -74.02
C LEU A 54 -13.43 -18.75 -73.50
N PRO A 55 -14.53 -19.53 -73.33
CA PRO A 55 -15.79 -19.00 -72.84
C PRO A 55 -15.65 -18.37 -71.45
N ASP A 56 -16.31 -17.26 -71.22
CA ASP A 56 -16.41 -16.70 -69.86
C ASP A 56 -17.38 -17.52 -69.01
N ASN A 57 -17.09 -17.63 -67.72
CA ASN A 57 -18.07 -18.12 -66.76
C ASN A 57 -19.09 -17.00 -66.44
N PHE A 58 -20.10 -16.86 -67.30
CA PHE A 58 -21.12 -15.81 -67.17
C PHE A 58 -21.91 -15.89 -65.86
N PHE A 59 -22.06 -17.09 -65.26
CA PHE A 59 -22.71 -17.24 -63.96
C PHE A 59 -21.90 -16.56 -62.85
N LEU A 60 -20.57 -16.77 -62.82
CA LEU A 60 -19.69 -16.09 -61.88
C LEU A 60 -19.64 -14.58 -62.13
N LEU A 61 -19.65 -14.14 -63.39
CA LEU A 61 -19.72 -12.72 -63.72
C LEU A 61 -21.01 -12.06 -63.22
N GLY A 62 -22.17 -12.69 -63.40
CA GLY A 62 -23.44 -12.18 -62.86
C GLY A 62 -23.46 -12.15 -61.32
N LEU A 63 -22.80 -13.10 -60.66
CA LEU A 63 -22.64 -13.08 -59.20
C LEU A 63 -21.69 -11.96 -58.71
N ILE A 64 -20.69 -11.59 -59.51
CA ILE A 64 -19.80 -10.45 -59.23
C ILE A 64 -20.57 -9.13 -59.40
N GLU A 65 -21.36 -8.99 -60.47
CA GLU A 65 -22.18 -7.81 -60.73
C GLU A 65 -23.26 -7.60 -59.65
N SER A 66 -23.97 -8.66 -59.24
CA SER A 66 -24.95 -8.58 -58.15
C SER A 66 -24.33 -8.25 -56.78
N LYS A 67 -23.09 -8.69 -56.50
CA LYS A 67 -22.33 -8.25 -55.31
C LYS A 67 -21.87 -6.80 -55.39
N ALA A 68 -21.59 -6.28 -56.58
CA ALA A 68 -21.27 -4.86 -56.77
C ALA A 68 -22.51 -3.98 -56.55
N SER A 69 -23.69 -4.41 -57.00
CA SER A 69 -24.97 -3.70 -56.85
C SER A 69 -25.51 -3.72 -55.41
N SER A 70 -25.23 -4.76 -54.62
CA SER A 70 -25.63 -4.83 -53.19
C SER A 70 -24.73 -4.00 -52.26
N ASN A 71 -23.63 -3.43 -52.77
CA ASN A 71 -22.71 -2.59 -51.99
C ASN A 71 -22.90 -1.08 -52.27
N SER A 72 -23.84 -0.68 -53.14
CA SER A 72 -24.15 0.72 -53.41
C SER A 72 -25.20 1.32 -52.45
N ASP A 73 -26.05 0.50 -51.82
CA ASP A 73 -27.14 0.97 -50.95
C ASP A 73 -26.70 1.25 -49.51
N GLN A 74 -25.46 0.91 -49.12
CA GLN A 74 -24.90 1.23 -47.81
C GLN A 74 -23.83 2.32 -47.87
N ARG A 75 -24.11 3.45 -48.54
CA ARG A 75 -23.18 4.60 -48.53
C ARG A 75 -23.31 5.45 -47.27
N PHE A 76 -24.47 5.39 -46.61
CA PHE A 76 -24.82 6.28 -45.52
C PHE A 76 -25.14 5.50 -44.24
N TRP A 77 -24.76 6.10 -43.12
CA TRP A 77 -24.95 5.64 -41.76
C TRP A 77 -25.88 6.62 -41.05
N CYS A 78 -26.90 6.10 -40.38
CA CYS A 78 -27.82 6.89 -39.56
C CYS A 78 -27.26 7.02 -38.14
N ARG A 79 -27.04 8.26 -37.67
CA ARG A 79 -26.55 8.54 -36.32
C ARG A 79 -27.60 8.26 -35.25
N ASP A 80 -28.86 8.50 -35.57
CA ASP A 80 -29.96 8.39 -34.61
C ASP A 80 -30.35 6.93 -34.37
N CYS A 81 -30.38 6.12 -35.43
CA CYS A 81 -30.68 4.69 -35.33
C CYS A 81 -29.45 3.82 -35.04
N VAL A 82 -28.23 4.37 -35.14
CA VAL A 82 -26.96 3.66 -34.94
C VAL A 82 -26.84 2.42 -35.84
N GLN A 83 -27.25 2.56 -37.11
CA GLN A 83 -27.19 1.48 -38.11
C GLN A 83 -27.03 2.04 -39.54
N ALA A 84 -26.87 1.14 -40.52
CA ALA A 84 -26.89 1.50 -41.94
C ALA A 84 -28.19 2.26 -42.26
N ALA A 85 -28.08 3.38 -42.97
CA ALA A 85 -29.23 4.21 -43.28
C ALA A 85 -30.19 3.47 -44.23
N THR A 86 -31.47 3.46 -43.90
CA THR A 86 -32.57 2.97 -44.75
C THR A 86 -33.33 4.15 -45.34
N GLU A 87 -34.21 3.90 -46.32
CA GLU A 87 -35.09 4.94 -46.91
C GLU A 87 -35.94 5.62 -45.83
N ASP A 88 -36.47 4.84 -44.87
CA ASP A 88 -37.21 5.36 -43.71
C ASP A 88 -36.42 6.40 -42.90
N CYS A 89 -35.09 6.29 -42.84
CA CYS A 89 -34.26 7.26 -42.11
C CYS A 89 -34.21 8.62 -42.82
N VAL A 90 -34.36 8.64 -44.15
CA VAL A 90 -34.41 9.88 -44.94
C VAL A 90 -35.77 10.55 -44.74
N ASP A 91 -36.85 9.78 -44.84
CA ASP A 91 -38.22 10.28 -44.71
C ASP A 91 -38.50 10.82 -43.30
N GLN A 92 -37.90 10.22 -42.28
CA GLN A 92 -37.98 10.68 -40.89
C GLN A 92 -36.97 11.80 -40.54
N SER A 93 -36.23 12.32 -41.53
CA SER A 93 -35.25 13.39 -41.35
C SER A 93 -34.15 13.10 -40.33
N HIS A 94 -33.72 11.84 -40.22
CA HIS A 94 -32.63 11.44 -39.33
C HIS A 94 -31.26 11.96 -39.82
N SER A 95 -30.32 12.11 -38.89
CA SER A 95 -28.98 12.58 -39.17
C SER A 95 -28.13 11.51 -39.84
N LEU A 96 -27.93 11.66 -41.16
CA LEU A 96 -27.14 10.73 -41.97
C LEU A 96 -25.72 11.24 -42.19
N CYS A 97 -24.76 10.32 -42.21
CA CYS A 97 -23.37 10.61 -42.56
C CYS A 97 -22.76 9.48 -43.41
N SER A 98 -21.66 9.74 -44.12
CA SER A 98 -20.99 8.67 -44.86
C SER A 98 -20.34 7.68 -43.90
N PHE A 99 -20.27 6.40 -44.28
CA PHE A 99 -19.54 5.39 -43.50
C PHE A 99 -18.07 5.78 -43.24
N ARG A 100 -17.44 6.50 -44.17
CA ARG A 100 -16.08 7.05 -43.97
C ARG A 100 -16.04 8.03 -42.80
N LYS A 101 -17.02 8.94 -42.71
CA LYS A 101 -17.10 9.91 -41.62
C LYS A 101 -17.39 9.25 -40.28
N MET A 102 -18.33 8.30 -40.24
CA MET A 102 -18.61 7.52 -39.03
C MET A 102 -17.37 6.76 -38.54
N ARG A 103 -16.66 6.06 -39.44
CA ARG A 103 -15.42 5.34 -39.06
C ARG A 103 -14.34 6.29 -38.54
N ALA A 104 -14.19 7.46 -39.14
CA ALA A 104 -13.25 8.47 -38.66
C ALA A 104 -13.62 8.97 -37.25
N GLU A 105 -14.90 9.27 -37.01
CA GLU A 105 -15.39 9.71 -35.70
C GLU A 105 -15.26 8.61 -34.64
N GLN A 106 -15.59 7.35 -34.96
CA GLN A 106 -15.38 6.21 -34.07
C GLN A 106 -13.90 5.95 -33.77
N ALA A 107 -13.02 6.11 -34.76
CA ALA A 107 -11.58 5.99 -34.57
C ALA A 107 -11.03 7.09 -33.65
N LEU A 108 -11.51 8.33 -33.78
CA LEU A 108 -11.18 9.44 -32.88
C LEU A 108 -11.64 9.19 -31.44
N LEU A 109 -12.83 8.60 -31.25
CA LEU A 109 -13.32 8.22 -29.93
C LEU A 109 -12.58 7.02 -29.32
N ALA A 110 -12.09 6.09 -30.16
CA ALA A 110 -11.33 4.92 -29.72
C ALA A 110 -9.84 5.20 -29.47
N ALA A 111 -9.28 6.23 -30.11
CA ALA A 111 -7.87 6.63 -29.98
C ALA A 111 -7.40 6.85 -28.53
N PRO A 112 -8.11 7.62 -27.65
CA PRO A 112 -7.69 7.79 -26.27
C PRO A 112 -7.71 6.48 -25.47
N LYS A 113 -8.66 5.58 -25.77
CA LYS A 113 -8.74 4.26 -25.11
C LYS A 113 -7.59 3.36 -25.55
N LEU A 114 -7.17 3.43 -26.81
CA LEU A 114 -6.00 2.70 -27.31
C LEU A 114 -4.70 3.22 -26.69
N ASP A 115 -4.51 4.53 -26.61
CA ASP A 115 -3.35 5.15 -25.94
C ASP A 115 -3.30 4.80 -24.44
N GLN A 116 -4.45 4.80 -23.76
CA GLN A 116 -4.56 4.37 -22.36
C GLN A 116 -4.19 2.89 -22.18
N LEU A 117 -4.65 2.01 -23.07
CA LEU A 117 -4.29 0.58 -23.03
C LEU A 117 -2.81 0.34 -23.36
N GLN A 118 -2.23 1.10 -24.29
CA GLN A 118 -0.80 1.02 -24.60
C GLN A 118 0.07 1.47 -23.43
N LYS A 119 -0.29 2.57 -22.76
CA LYS A 119 0.37 3.02 -21.53
C LYS A 119 0.25 1.99 -20.41
N ALA A 120 -0.92 1.38 -20.23
CA ALA A 120 -1.12 0.32 -19.25
C ALA A 120 -0.26 -0.92 -19.56
N ALA A 121 -0.16 -1.32 -20.83
CA ALA A 121 0.68 -2.44 -21.26
C ALA A 121 2.18 -2.18 -21.03
N LEU A 122 2.66 -0.96 -21.30
CA LEU A 122 4.04 -0.55 -21.02
C LEU A 122 4.35 -0.58 -19.51
N SER A 123 3.43 -0.09 -18.69
CA SER A 123 3.56 -0.15 -17.22
C SER A 123 3.56 -1.60 -16.72
N ALA A 124 2.70 -2.46 -17.24
CA ALA A 124 2.69 -3.89 -16.91
C ALA A 124 4.01 -4.57 -17.28
N ARG A 125 4.59 -4.23 -18.44
CA ARG A 125 5.89 -4.77 -18.89
C ARG A 125 7.04 -4.37 -17.95
N ARG A 126 7.04 -3.12 -17.45
CA ARG A 126 8.00 -2.66 -16.43
C ARG A 126 7.85 -3.45 -15.12
N VAL A 127 6.62 -3.72 -14.68
CA VAL A 127 6.37 -4.53 -13.49
C VAL A 127 6.94 -5.94 -13.65
N VAL A 128 6.71 -6.59 -14.80
CA VAL A 128 7.26 -7.93 -15.10
C VAL A 128 8.80 -7.94 -15.09
N GLN A 129 9.45 -6.90 -15.64
CA GLN A 129 10.91 -6.77 -15.62
C GLN A 129 11.47 -6.66 -14.20
N VAL A 130 10.82 -5.86 -13.34
CA VAL A 130 11.24 -5.73 -11.93
C VAL A 130 11.05 -7.06 -11.19
N LEU A 131 9.95 -7.77 -11.44
CA LEU A 131 9.73 -9.10 -10.84
C LEU A 131 10.77 -10.12 -11.28
N ASP A 132 11.19 -10.10 -12.56
CA ASP A 132 12.23 -11.02 -13.05
C ASP A 132 13.63 -10.67 -12.49
N ALA A 133 13.94 -9.38 -12.35
CA ALA A 133 15.16 -8.94 -11.68
C ALA A 133 15.19 -9.37 -10.21
N GLY A 134 14.09 -9.14 -9.47
CA GLY A 134 13.95 -9.59 -8.09
C GLY A 134 14.10 -11.11 -7.96
N ARG A 135 13.52 -11.89 -8.88
CA ARG A 135 13.69 -13.36 -8.92
C ARG A 135 15.16 -13.78 -9.05
N LYS A 136 15.93 -13.13 -9.93
CA LYS A 136 17.36 -13.42 -10.13
C LYS A 136 18.19 -13.08 -8.90
N THR A 137 17.92 -11.94 -8.27
CA THR A 137 18.58 -11.52 -7.04
C THR A 137 18.33 -12.51 -5.89
N VAL A 138 17.08 -12.96 -5.73
CA VAL A 138 16.72 -14.00 -4.73
C VAL A 138 17.44 -15.32 -5.03
N ALA A 139 17.53 -15.74 -6.29
CA ALA A 139 18.24 -16.96 -6.66
C ALA A 139 19.74 -16.89 -6.31
N ALA A 140 20.42 -15.79 -6.67
CA ALA A 140 21.84 -15.59 -6.36
C ALA A 140 22.10 -15.56 -4.84
N LEU A 141 21.18 -14.97 -4.06
CA LEU A 141 21.27 -14.96 -2.61
C LEU A 141 21.14 -16.36 -2.00
N LEU A 142 20.21 -17.18 -2.52
CA LEU A 142 20.05 -18.57 -2.09
C LEU A 142 21.28 -19.42 -2.42
N GLU A 143 21.91 -19.20 -3.58
CA GLU A 143 23.16 -19.88 -3.97
C GLU A 143 24.33 -19.50 -3.04
N ALA A 144 24.53 -18.20 -2.78
CA ALA A 144 25.55 -17.73 -1.85
C ALA A 144 25.34 -18.28 -0.43
N GLN A 145 24.09 -18.38 0.01
CA GLN A 145 23.75 -18.94 1.31
C GLN A 145 23.98 -20.44 1.37
N LEU A 146 23.66 -21.19 0.31
CA LEU A 146 23.99 -22.60 0.19
C LEU A 146 25.50 -22.84 0.30
N GLU A 147 26.31 -22.04 -0.40
CA GLU A 147 27.77 -22.13 -0.29
C GLU A 147 28.28 -21.87 1.13
N TYR A 148 27.74 -20.85 1.80
CA TYR A 148 28.09 -20.54 3.19
C TYR A 148 27.79 -21.73 4.12
N TRP A 149 26.60 -22.33 4.03
CA TRP A 149 26.24 -23.50 4.83
C TRP A 149 27.12 -24.71 4.53
N GLN A 150 27.48 -24.94 3.26
CA GLN A 150 28.41 -25.98 2.89
C GLN A 150 29.82 -25.75 3.46
N ARG A 151 30.25 -24.51 3.67
CA ARG A 151 31.53 -24.20 4.34
C ARG A 151 31.46 -24.48 5.83
N GLN A 152 30.36 -24.09 6.49
CA GLN A 152 30.16 -24.35 7.92
C GLN A 152 30.08 -25.85 8.21
N LEU A 153 29.33 -26.60 7.40
CA LEU A 153 29.26 -28.06 7.52
C LEU A 153 30.65 -28.70 7.41
N ARG A 154 31.43 -28.31 6.40
CA ARG A 154 32.82 -28.78 6.23
C ARG A 154 33.71 -28.45 7.43
N ALA A 155 33.56 -27.26 8.02
CA ALA A 155 34.32 -26.88 9.21
C ALA A 155 33.96 -27.75 10.43
N VAL A 156 32.67 -28.05 10.62
CA VAL A 156 32.21 -28.95 11.69
C VAL A 156 32.71 -30.37 11.46
N GLU A 157 32.58 -30.90 10.25
CA GLU A 157 33.08 -32.23 9.88
C GLU A 157 34.60 -32.37 10.08
N GLN A 158 35.37 -31.33 9.73
CA GLN A 158 36.81 -31.32 9.95
C GLN A 158 37.14 -31.33 11.44
N LYS A 159 36.46 -30.50 12.23
CA LYS A 159 36.70 -30.43 13.68
C LYS A 159 36.29 -31.72 14.38
N GLU A 160 35.25 -32.40 13.90
CA GLU A 160 34.88 -33.74 14.36
C GLU A 160 36.00 -34.76 14.08
N LYS A 161 36.61 -34.72 12.89
CA LYS A 161 37.77 -35.58 12.56
C LYS A 161 38.96 -35.30 13.48
N ASP A 162 39.25 -34.02 13.74
CA ASP A 162 40.33 -33.60 14.64
C ASP A 162 40.07 -34.09 16.08
N LEU A 163 38.83 -34.02 16.56
CA LEU A 163 38.40 -34.55 17.86
C LEU A 163 38.56 -36.06 17.94
N ARG A 164 38.17 -36.80 16.90
CA ARG A 164 38.35 -38.25 16.83
C ARG A 164 39.83 -38.63 16.84
N ALA A 165 40.68 -37.89 16.12
CA ALA A 165 42.13 -38.10 16.13
C ALA A 165 42.73 -37.85 17.54
N ALA A 166 42.35 -36.75 18.20
CA ALA A 166 42.81 -36.44 19.55
C ALA A 166 42.37 -37.47 20.60
N ALA A 167 41.18 -38.06 20.45
CA ALA A 167 40.69 -39.14 21.31
C ALA A 167 41.52 -40.43 21.16
N HIS A 168 42.02 -40.72 19.96
CA HIS A 168 42.93 -41.85 19.74
C HIS A 168 44.32 -41.64 20.36
N GLU A 169 44.74 -40.39 20.59
CA GLU A 169 46.02 -40.03 21.21
C GLU A 169 45.98 -39.94 22.74
N GLY A 170 44.85 -40.25 23.39
CA GLY A 170 44.77 -40.38 24.85
C GLY A 170 44.86 -39.07 25.65
N ARG A 171 44.54 -37.92 25.03
CA ARG A 171 44.43 -36.63 25.74
C ARG A 171 43.06 -36.50 26.43
N ASP A 172 43.05 -35.84 27.59
CA ASP A 172 41.90 -35.70 28.50
C ASP A 172 40.61 -35.26 27.76
N VAL A 173 39.73 -36.25 27.53
CA VAL A 173 38.59 -36.18 26.60
C VAL A 173 37.44 -35.35 27.19
N GLU A 174 37.45 -35.12 28.49
CA GLU A 174 36.31 -34.56 29.24
C GLU A 174 36.30 -33.03 29.23
N ALA A 175 37.48 -32.40 29.39
CA ALA A 175 37.64 -30.95 29.23
C ALA A 175 37.38 -30.49 27.78
N PHE A 176 37.68 -31.35 26.80
CA PHE A 176 37.49 -31.05 25.37
C PHE A 176 36.04 -31.29 24.90
N ARG A 177 35.31 -32.26 25.49
CA ARG A 177 33.88 -32.52 25.22
C ARG A 177 32.98 -31.37 25.65
N LEU A 178 33.22 -30.79 26.82
CA LEU A 178 32.44 -29.65 27.34
C LEU A 178 32.62 -28.39 26.49
N GLY A 179 33.84 -28.10 26.03
CA GLY A 179 34.10 -27.00 25.10
C GLY A 179 33.50 -27.21 23.70
N GLY A 180 33.48 -28.46 23.20
CA GLY A 180 32.90 -28.81 21.90
C GLY A 180 31.38 -28.80 21.86
N LEU A 181 30.71 -29.26 22.92
CA LEU A 181 29.25 -29.27 23.03
C LEU A 181 28.67 -27.85 23.16
N GLN A 182 29.32 -26.96 23.90
CA GLN A 182 28.90 -25.56 24.02
C GLN A 182 28.98 -24.84 22.67
N GLN A 183 30.05 -25.07 21.90
CA GLN A 183 30.23 -24.45 20.57
C GLN A 183 29.32 -25.04 19.49
N LEU A 184 28.96 -26.33 19.58
CA LEU A 184 27.95 -26.93 18.71
C LEU A 184 26.53 -26.45 19.04
N HIS A 185 26.25 -26.13 20.31
CA HIS A 185 25.00 -25.49 20.72
C HIS A 185 24.88 -24.07 20.15
N ASP A 186 25.98 -23.31 20.16
CA ASP A 186 26.04 -21.97 19.53
C ASP A 186 25.85 -22.04 18.00
N ALA A 187 26.39 -23.08 17.35
CA ALA A 187 26.19 -23.33 15.92
C ALA A 187 24.77 -23.86 15.58
N ALA A 188 24.14 -24.60 16.50
CA ALA A 188 22.76 -25.08 16.36
C ALA A 188 21.73 -23.97 16.57
N GLY A 189 22.02 -22.97 17.41
CA GLY A 189 21.20 -21.76 17.56
C GLY A 189 21.03 -20.94 16.27
N LEU A 190 21.94 -21.10 15.29
CA LEU A 190 21.84 -20.50 13.95
C LEU A 190 20.90 -21.27 13.00
N LEU A 191 20.60 -22.54 13.28
CA LEU A 191 19.74 -23.39 12.44
C LEU A 191 18.25 -23.16 12.70
N ASP A 192 17.86 -22.56 13.83
CA ASP A 192 16.46 -22.21 14.14
C ASP A 192 15.96 -20.96 13.38
N ALA A 193 16.85 -20.22 12.72
CA ALA A 193 16.50 -19.12 11.80
C ALA A 193 15.87 -19.61 10.47
N LYS A 194 15.65 -20.92 10.30
CA LYS A 194 15.38 -21.63 9.03
C LYS A 194 14.04 -21.37 8.33
N HIS A 195 13.04 -20.74 8.94
CA HIS A 195 11.65 -20.90 8.45
C HIS A 195 11.01 -19.72 7.73
N ALA A 196 11.70 -18.60 7.48
CA ALA A 196 11.06 -17.43 6.86
C ALA A 196 11.85 -16.86 5.69
N LEU A 197 11.56 -17.36 4.49
CA LEU A 197 11.99 -16.73 3.24
C LEU A 197 10.76 -16.58 2.33
N ARG A 198 10.30 -15.34 2.14
CA ARG A 198 9.66 -14.88 0.90
C ARG A 198 9.47 -13.36 0.86
N VAL A 199 10.02 -12.79 -0.22
CA VAL A 199 9.74 -11.48 -0.85
C VAL A 199 10.27 -10.26 -0.11
N LEU A 200 11.15 -9.50 -0.76
CA LEU A 200 11.02 -8.05 -0.94
C LEU A 200 11.98 -7.60 -2.06
N ASP A 201 11.44 -6.86 -3.03
CA ASP A 201 12.16 -5.77 -3.70
C ASP A 201 11.16 -4.73 -4.18
N LYS A 202 11.32 -3.48 -3.72
CA LYS A 202 11.07 -2.25 -4.47
C LYS A 202 11.45 -1.01 -3.65
N ASP A 203 12.20 -0.16 -4.32
CA ASP A 203 12.67 1.17 -3.91
C ASP A 203 11.51 2.16 -3.72
N ASP A 204 11.69 3.07 -2.75
CA ASP A 204 10.70 3.96 -2.10
C ASP A 204 9.97 3.32 -0.91
N VAL A 205 10.72 3.02 0.16
CA VAL A 205 10.18 2.42 1.39
C VAL A 205 10.18 3.44 2.53
N GLU A 206 9.00 3.98 2.84
CA GLU A 206 8.65 4.27 4.22
C GLU A 206 8.76 2.95 4.99
N TRP A 207 9.75 2.82 5.88
CA TRP A 207 9.99 1.58 6.63
C TRP A 207 8.89 1.38 7.66
N THR A 208 7.73 0.87 7.25
CA THR A 208 6.70 0.37 8.15
C THR A 208 6.84 -1.14 8.26
N THR A 209 7.02 -1.65 9.46
CA THR A 209 7.09 -3.09 9.76
C THR A 209 5.69 -3.63 10.16
N GLY A 210 4.64 -3.17 9.48
CA GLY A 210 3.25 -3.59 9.75
C GLY A 210 3.01 -5.05 9.36
N ALA A 211 2.23 -5.79 10.15
CA ALA A 211 1.82 -7.16 9.86
C ALA A 211 0.42 -7.17 9.22
N PRO A 212 0.21 -7.83 8.06
CA PRO A 212 -1.14 -7.86 7.47
C PRO A 212 -2.09 -8.73 8.30
N GLN A 213 -3.27 -8.19 8.63
CA GLN A 213 -4.34 -8.94 9.28
C GLN A 213 -5.08 -9.85 8.29
N HIS A 214 -5.27 -11.09 8.74
CA HIS A 214 -6.02 -12.21 8.17
C HIS A 214 -5.29 -13.14 7.18
N SER A 215 -4.93 -14.31 7.75
CA SER A 215 -4.41 -15.57 7.19
C SER A 215 -2.88 -15.69 7.02
N LYS A 216 -2.29 -16.38 8.01
CA LYS A 216 -0.94 -17.00 8.10
C LYS A 216 0.25 -16.07 8.40
N PRO A 217 0.69 -15.99 9.68
CA PRO A 217 1.87 -15.24 10.10
C PRO A 217 3.09 -16.18 10.23
N LYS A 218 4.00 -16.22 9.26
CA LYS A 218 5.33 -16.85 9.45
C LYS A 218 6.51 -16.20 8.69
N HIS A 219 6.27 -15.32 7.71
CA HIS A 219 7.35 -14.86 6.82
C HIS A 219 7.92 -13.45 7.10
N PHE A 220 7.27 -12.62 7.92
CA PHE A 220 7.66 -11.21 8.09
C PHE A 220 8.68 -10.92 9.23
N GLN A 221 8.99 -11.89 10.10
CA GLN A 221 9.83 -11.66 11.29
C GLN A 221 11.36 -11.75 11.05
N LEU A 222 11.80 -12.03 9.82
CA LEU A 222 13.17 -12.53 9.57
C LEU A 222 13.98 -11.75 8.52
N LEU A 223 13.45 -10.62 8.01
CA LEU A 223 14.15 -9.81 7.00
C LEU A 223 15.26 -8.90 7.57
N ASN A 224 15.26 -8.57 8.87
CA ASN A 224 16.04 -7.43 9.38
C ASN A 224 17.53 -7.67 9.74
N PRO A 225 17.99 -8.83 10.24
CA PRO A 225 19.42 -9.05 10.46
C PRO A 225 20.22 -9.14 9.15
N MET A 226 19.59 -9.57 8.05
CA MET A 226 20.22 -9.64 6.73
C MET A 226 20.41 -8.26 6.09
N VAL A 227 19.56 -7.29 6.43
CA VAL A 227 19.66 -5.89 5.96
C VAL A 227 20.92 -5.19 6.49
N LEU A 228 21.41 -5.53 7.70
CA LEU A 228 22.70 -5.00 8.19
C LEU A 228 23.93 -5.62 7.49
N GLY A 229 23.80 -6.85 6.98
CA GLY A 229 24.86 -7.47 6.17
C GLY A 229 24.92 -6.90 4.74
N LEU A 230 23.79 -6.42 4.21
CA LEU A 230 23.65 -5.89 2.86
C LEU A 230 23.73 -4.35 2.78
N LEU A 231 23.39 -3.63 3.85
CA LEU A 231 23.61 -2.19 3.95
C LEU A 231 25.03 -1.92 4.44
N GLN A 232 25.96 -1.82 3.49
CA GLN A 232 27.26 -1.23 3.74
C GLN A 232 27.11 0.11 4.49
N PHE A 233 27.87 0.25 5.57
CA PHE A 233 27.65 1.03 6.78
C PHE A 233 27.52 2.58 6.70
N ASN A 234 27.31 3.21 5.54
CA ASN A 234 27.37 4.67 5.41
C ASN A 234 26.03 5.40 5.20
N HIS A 235 24.96 4.69 4.82
CA HIS A 235 23.68 5.34 4.50
C HIS A 235 22.70 5.43 5.69
N ILE A 236 22.84 4.55 6.69
CA ILE A 236 21.96 4.54 7.89
C ILE A 236 22.15 5.82 8.72
N ALA A 237 23.38 6.35 8.78
CA ALA A 237 23.67 7.61 9.47
C ALA A 237 23.03 8.85 8.79
N LYS A 238 22.48 8.69 7.58
CA LYS A 238 21.77 9.75 6.85
C LYS A 238 20.24 9.67 6.98
N VAL A 239 19.72 8.68 7.71
CA VAL A 239 18.27 8.48 7.86
C VAL A 239 17.70 9.55 8.80
N GLU A 240 16.70 10.28 8.31
CA GLU A 240 16.00 11.33 9.06
C GLU A 240 14.67 10.86 9.65
N LYS A 241 14.06 9.83 9.05
CA LYS A 241 12.79 9.24 9.51
C LYS A 241 12.93 7.74 9.65
N LEU A 242 12.64 7.22 10.83
CA LEU A 242 12.70 5.81 11.15
C LEU A 242 11.37 5.34 11.77
N ALA A 243 10.62 4.52 11.04
CA ALA A 243 9.32 4.02 11.47
C ALA A 243 9.34 2.52 11.79
N GLY A 244 8.35 2.07 12.57
CA GLY A 244 8.11 0.65 12.80
C GLY A 244 9.24 -0.12 13.50
N VAL A 245 10.10 0.50 14.30
CA VAL A 245 11.19 -0.27 14.93
C VAL A 245 10.62 -1.20 16.00
N HIS A 246 10.60 -2.51 15.76
CA HIS A 246 10.13 -3.51 16.73
C HIS A 246 11.27 -4.01 17.62
N SER A 247 11.46 -3.35 18.77
CA SER A 247 12.54 -3.68 19.71
C SER A 247 12.28 -4.94 20.51
N ASP A 248 11.02 -5.37 20.61
CA ASP A 248 10.66 -6.58 21.32
C ASP A 248 11.03 -7.87 20.60
N THR A 249 11.01 -7.86 19.27
CA THR A 249 11.31 -9.04 18.47
C THR A 249 12.81 -9.30 18.34
N GLN A 250 13.64 -8.25 18.24
CA GLN A 250 15.10 -8.36 18.12
C GLN A 250 15.83 -7.20 18.82
N PRO A 251 16.02 -7.28 20.16
CA PRO A 251 16.57 -6.18 20.95
C PRO A 251 18.01 -5.77 20.58
N SER A 252 18.86 -6.72 20.17
CA SER A 252 20.23 -6.41 19.76
C SER A 252 20.27 -5.66 18.42
N TRP A 253 19.37 -5.99 17.50
CA TRP A 253 19.26 -5.35 16.20
C TRP A 253 18.70 -3.93 16.30
N SER A 254 17.59 -3.75 17.03
CA SER A 254 16.96 -2.44 17.21
C SER A 254 17.93 -1.45 17.87
N ARG A 255 18.68 -1.89 18.88
CA ARG A 255 19.70 -1.05 19.53
C ARG A 255 20.82 -0.64 18.58
N ALA A 256 21.36 -1.58 17.81
CA ALA A 256 22.42 -1.28 16.85
C ALA A 256 21.96 -0.31 15.74
N LEU A 257 20.69 -0.42 15.32
CA LEU A 257 20.06 0.50 14.39
C LEU A 257 19.89 1.90 15.00
N LEU A 258 19.25 1.98 16.18
CA LEU A 258 19.01 3.24 16.90
C LEU A 258 20.33 3.97 17.20
N GLN A 259 21.37 3.25 17.62
CA GLN A 259 22.67 3.84 17.92
C GLN A 259 23.34 4.45 16.69
N ARG A 260 23.18 3.85 15.50
CA ARG A 260 23.79 4.33 14.25
C ARG A 260 22.98 5.44 13.58
N SER A 261 21.65 5.42 13.71
CA SER A 261 20.78 6.45 13.13
C SER A 261 20.60 7.67 14.05
N ALA A 262 20.96 7.57 15.33
CA ALA A 262 20.79 8.61 16.36
C ALA A 262 21.15 10.06 15.94
N PRO A 263 22.24 10.34 15.19
CA PRO A 263 22.67 11.72 14.97
C PRO A 263 21.71 12.58 14.12
N ARG A 264 20.91 11.98 13.22
CA ARG A 264 20.10 12.72 12.24
C ARG A 264 18.62 12.37 12.24
N VAL A 265 18.20 11.37 13.00
CA VAL A 265 16.79 10.99 13.08
C VAL A 265 15.98 12.09 13.76
N GLU A 266 15.07 12.68 13.01
CA GLU A 266 14.10 13.66 13.48
C GLU A 266 12.77 13.02 13.83
N TRP A 267 12.45 11.89 13.19
CA TRP A 267 11.17 11.21 13.32
C TRP A 267 11.39 9.74 13.66
N LEU A 268 10.88 9.29 14.81
CA LEU A 268 11.08 7.92 15.29
C LEU A 268 9.77 7.26 15.74
N SER A 269 9.54 6.01 15.32
CA SER A 269 8.51 5.14 15.88
C SER A 269 9.11 3.81 16.34
N VAL A 270 8.96 3.50 17.62
CA VAL A 270 9.47 2.26 18.25
C VAL A 270 8.37 1.52 18.98
N ARG A 271 8.30 0.20 18.79
CA ARG A 271 7.41 -0.72 19.45
C ARG A 271 8.16 -1.71 20.33
N GLY A 272 7.55 -2.05 21.46
CA GLY A 272 8.13 -2.97 22.43
C GLY A 272 9.44 -2.47 23.02
N ALA A 273 9.62 -1.15 23.13
CA ALA A 273 10.84 -0.54 23.63
C ALA A 273 11.09 -0.92 25.09
N ALA A 274 12.31 -1.34 25.40
CA ALA A 274 12.83 -1.54 26.74
C ALA A 274 13.54 -0.28 27.26
N ALA A 275 13.93 -0.27 28.53
CA ALA A 275 14.63 0.87 29.13
C ALA A 275 15.92 1.23 28.39
N GLU A 276 16.69 0.23 27.92
CA GLU A 276 17.94 0.48 27.19
C GLU A 276 17.71 1.19 25.85
N ASP A 277 16.65 0.83 25.12
CA ASP A 277 16.32 1.47 23.83
C ASP A 277 16.01 2.94 24.05
N LEU A 278 15.30 3.26 25.14
CA LEU A 278 14.90 4.62 25.47
C LEU A 278 16.07 5.48 25.93
N HIS A 279 17.10 4.89 26.55
CA HIS A 279 18.36 5.60 26.80
C HIS A 279 19.04 6.06 25.51
N LEU A 280 18.98 5.24 24.45
CA LEU A 280 19.47 5.63 23.12
C LEU A 280 18.60 6.73 22.51
N VAL A 281 17.27 6.60 22.60
CA VAL A 281 16.33 7.63 22.13
C VAL A 281 16.56 8.97 22.83
N ARG A 282 16.81 8.96 24.14
CA ARG A 282 17.14 10.16 24.93
C ARG A 282 18.37 10.90 24.39
N ALA A 283 19.35 10.16 23.88
CA ALA A 283 20.60 10.71 23.37
C ALA A 283 20.51 11.23 21.92
N MET A 284 19.36 11.14 21.26
CA MET A 284 19.18 11.61 19.89
C MET A 284 19.00 13.14 19.84
N PRO A 285 19.95 13.91 19.28
CA PRO A 285 19.95 15.36 19.37
C PRO A 285 18.95 16.03 18.41
N ALA A 286 18.60 15.37 17.31
CA ALA A 286 17.74 15.92 16.25
C ALA A 286 16.26 15.52 16.40
N LEU A 287 15.91 14.73 17.41
CA LEU A 287 14.59 14.11 17.49
C LEU A 287 13.48 15.13 17.80
N ARG A 288 12.50 15.22 16.91
CA ARG A 288 11.34 16.12 17.01
C ARG A 288 10.02 15.37 17.13
N PHE A 289 9.93 14.19 16.55
CA PHE A 289 8.76 13.31 16.66
C PHE A 289 9.16 11.97 17.28
N LEU A 290 8.41 11.53 18.29
CA LEU A 290 8.57 10.22 18.90
C LEU A 290 7.22 9.53 19.07
N ALA A 291 7.06 8.35 18.46
CA ALA A 291 6.02 7.40 18.78
C ALA A 291 6.62 6.20 19.51
N VAL A 292 6.17 5.91 20.72
CA VAL A 292 6.71 4.83 21.56
C VAL A 292 5.61 3.94 22.11
N HIS A 293 5.78 2.65 21.91
CA HIS A 293 5.02 1.61 22.58
C HIS A 293 5.96 0.83 23.48
N LEU A 294 5.76 0.94 24.79
CA LEU A 294 6.57 0.26 25.78
C LEU A 294 6.20 -1.22 25.86
N ARG A 295 7.18 -2.08 26.11
CA ARG A 295 6.93 -3.50 26.40
C ARG A 295 6.33 -3.67 27.80
N GLU A 296 6.85 -2.94 28.78
CA GLU A 296 6.45 -3.01 30.18
C GLU A 296 6.37 -1.59 30.79
N CYS A 297 5.40 -1.36 31.68
CA CYS A 297 5.30 -0.14 32.49
C CYS A 297 6.10 -0.29 33.79
N THR A 298 7.42 -0.19 33.72
CA THR A 298 8.26 -0.22 34.93
C THR A 298 8.44 1.19 35.53
N ALA A 299 8.89 1.28 36.78
CA ALA A 299 9.19 2.58 37.42
C ALA A 299 10.49 3.22 36.87
N ASP A 300 11.40 2.42 36.33
CA ASP A 300 12.74 2.82 35.91
C ASP A 300 12.84 3.31 34.45
N VAL A 301 11.72 3.68 33.84
CA VAL A 301 11.72 4.19 32.47
C VAL A 301 12.52 5.52 32.42
N PRO A 302 13.49 5.68 31.49
CA PRO A 302 14.31 6.88 31.39
C PRO A 302 13.52 8.08 30.89
N GLU A 303 13.99 9.30 31.17
CA GLU A 303 13.32 10.52 30.69
C GLU A 303 13.41 10.65 29.16
N LEU A 304 12.36 11.20 28.55
CA LEU A 304 12.27 11.47 27.12
C LEU A 304 13.04 12.76 26.73
N PRO A 305 13.46 12.92 25.47
CA PRO A 305 14.06 14.16 24.98
C PRO A 305 13.13 15.37 25.16
N LEU A 306 13.67 16.49 25.66
CA LEU A 306 12.89 17.70 25.95
C LEU A 306 12.57 18.55 24.71
N LEU A 307 13.27 18.30 23.59
CA LEU A 307 13.13 19.06 22.35
C LEU A 307 11.99 18.55 21.44
N LEU A 308 11.26 17.52 21.88
CA LEU A 308 10.17 16.94 21.10
C LEU A 308 9.05 17.96 20.82
N GLU A 309 8.59 17.94 19.57
CA GLU A 309 7.44 18.70 19.09
C GLU A 309 6.19 17.82 19.02
N GLU A 310 6.36 16.52 18.79
CA GLU A 310 5.28 15.56 18.68
C GLU A 310 5.61 14.28 19.47
N LEU A 311 4.68 13.84 20.32
CA LEU A 311 4.84 12.66 21.14
C LEU A 311 3.57 11.79 21.11
N ASP A 312 3.73 10.51 20.77
CA ASP A 312 2.68 9.50 20.83
C ASP A 312 3.15 8.36 21.74
N VAL A 313 2.47 8.19 22.88
CA VAL A 313 2.78 7.13 23.84
C VAL A 313 1.60 6.17 23.90
N ALA A 314 1.83 4.96 23.42
CA ALA A 314 0.79 3.94 23.41
C ALA A 314 0.45 3.44 24.82
N VAL A 315 1.48 3.29 25.65
CA VAL A 315 1.40 2.76 27.01
C VAL A 315 2.14 3.74 27.91
N VAL A 316 1.40 4.50 28.74
CA VAL A 316 1.87 5.73 29.41
C VAL A 316 2.30 5.45 30.85
N PRO A 317 3.61 5.54 31.18
CA PRO A 317 4.07 5.54 32.57
C PRO A 317 3.77 6.87 33.24
N HIS A 318 3.56 6.86 34.56
CA HIS A 318 3.33 8.07 35.34
C HIS A 318 4.46 9.10 35.23
N LYS A 319 5.71 8.63 35.14
CA LYS A 319 6.91 9.48 34.99
C LYS A 319 6.92 10.30 33.71
N TYR A 320 6.35 9.79 32.61
CA TYR A 320 6.27 10.53 31.35
C TYR A 320 5.32 11.71 31.46
N LEU A 321 4.23 11.57 32.21
CA LEU A 321 3.29 12.67 32.44
C LEU A 321 3.94 13.83 33.19
N GLN A 322 4.81 13.54 34.17
CA GLN A 322 5.61 14.57 34.85
C GLN A 322 6.60 15.23 33.88
N ALA A 323 7.23 14.45 32.99
CA ALA A 323 8.16 14.97 31.99
C ALA A 323 7.49 15.90 30.96
N LEU A 324 6.21 15.70 30.62
CA LEU A 324 5.46 16.58 29.70
C LEU A 324 5.47 18.05 30.16
N GLN A 325 5.48 18.29 31.47
CA GLN A 325 5.52 19.64 32.06
C GLN A 325 6.85 20.36 31.80
N ARG A 326 7.89 19.65 31.35
CA ARG A 326 9.23 20.16 31.09
C ARG A 326 9.55 20.24 29.59
N MET A 327 8.59 19.95 28.71
CA MET A 327 8.76 19.95 27.26
C MET A 327 8.20 21.24 26.65
N PRO A 328 9.02 22.30 26.46
CA PRO A 328 8.53 23.62 26.04
C PRO A 328 8.06 23.67 24.58
N ASN A 329 8.56 22.74 23.74
CA ASN A 329 8.31 22.73 22.30
C ASN A 329 7.15 21.82 21.85
N LEU A 330 6.57 21.06 22.79
CA LEU A 330 5.57 20.04 22.46
C LEU A 330 4.28 20.69 21.94
N ARG A 331 3.88 20.33 20.71
CA ARG A 331 2.69 20.83 20.01
C ARG A 331 1.63 19.77 19.82
N LYS A 332 2.02 18.50 19.65
CA LYS A 332 1.10 17.38 19.51
C LYS A 332 1.40 16.30 20.53
N LEU A 333 0.35 15.84 21.22
CA LEU A 333 0.45 14.79 22.22
C LEU A 333 -0.65 13.75 22.04
N ALA A 334 -0.28 12.48 21.92
CA ALA A 334 -1.18 11.34 22.00
C ALA A 334 -0.81 10.45 23.20
N LEU A 335 -1.79 10.16 24.05
CA LEU A 335 -1.68 9.27 25.21
C LEU A 335 -2.73 8.18 25.05
N ARG A 336 -2.35 6.94 24.69
CA ARG A 336 -3.36 5.96 24.25
C ARG A 336 -3.88 5.02 25.33
N TRP A 337 -3.07 4.70 26.35
CA TRP A 337 -3.46 3.79 27.42
C TRP A 337 -2.56 3.95 28.65
N SER A 338 -3.09 3.69 29.85
CA SER A 338 -2.33 3.58 31.09
C SER A 338 -2.86 2.39 31.90
N PRO A 339 -1.98 1.54 32.47
CA PRO A 339 -2.40 0.42 33.32
C PRO A 339 -3.00 0.86 34.67
N ALA A 340 -2.70 2.09 35.12
CA ALA A 340 -3.15 2.61 36.40
C ALA A 340 -3.99 3.89 36.22
N PRO A 341 -4.98 4.13 37.11
CA PRO A 341 -5.71 5.39 37.14
C PRO A 341 -4.75 6.55 37.44
N LEU A 342 -4.72 7.51 36.52
CA LEU A 342 -3.82 8.65 36.60
C LEU A 342 -4.51 9.79 37.35
N HIS A 343 -4.04 10.06 38.57
CA HIS A 343 -4.35 11.25 39.35
C HIS A 343 -3.22 12.26 39.19
N VAL A 344 -3.00 12.76 37.97
CA VAL A 344 -2.00 13.79 37.69
C VAL A 344 -2.71 15.12 37.49
N VAL A 345 -2.32 16.11 38.28
CA VAL A 345 -2.71 17.51 38.08
C VAL A 345 -1.55 18.22 37.39
N PHE A 346 -1.85 18.77 36.22
CA PHE A 346 -0.95 19.63 35.46
C PHE A 346 -1.17 21.08 35.89
N PRO A 347 -0.14 21.75 36.43
CA PRO A 347 -0.21 23.17 36.73
C PRO A 347 -0.30 23.99 35.43
N PRO A 348 -0.66 25.28 35.52
CA PRO A 348 -0.55 26.20 34.40
C PRO A 348 0.87 26.18 33.81
N LEU A 349 0.97 26.21 32.49
CA LEU A 349 2.27 26.15 31.83
C LEU A 349 3.09 27.42 32.08
N PRO A 350 4.42 27.28 32.20
CA PRO A 350 5.32 28.42 32.15
C PRO A 350 5.12 29.23 30.86
N PRO A 351 5.36 30.56 30.87
CA PRO A 351 5.20 31.41 29.69
C PRO A 351 6.13 31.04 28.53
N GLU A 352 7.21 30.31 28.81
CA GLU A 352 8.18 29.83 27.82
C GLU A 352 7.66 28.64 26.99
N HIS A 353 6.57 28.01 27.41
CA HIS A 353 6.01 26.85 26.73
C HIS A 353 5.13 27.29 25.56
N ARG A 354 5.36 26.69 24.38
CA ARG A 354 4.55 26.93 23.18
C ARG A 354 3.11 26.40 23.31
N GLY A 355 2.91 25.45 24.22
CA GLY A 355 1.63 24.80 24.47
C GLY A 355 1.20 23.83 23.36
N LEU A 356 0.31 22.90 23.72
CA LEU A 356 -0.24 21.93 22.80
C LEU A 356 -1.26 22.60 21.87
N GLN A 357 -1.20 22.25 20.59
CA GLN A 357 -2.21 22.59 19.59
C GLN A 357 -3.14 21.40 19.33
N TRP A 358 -2.65 20.19 19.53
CA TRP A 358 -3.38 18.94 19.30
C TRP A 358 -3.15 17.99 20.47
N LEU A 359 -4.23 17.44 21.02
CA LEU A 359 -4.20 16.52 22.15
C LEU A 359 -5.15 15.34 21.89
N TRP A 360 -4.64 14.12 21.96
CA TRP A 360 -5.43 12.89 22.06
C TRP A 360 -5.23 12.24 23.43
N VAL A 361 -6.31 12.12 24.19
CA VAL A 361 -6.35 11.37 25.44
C VAL A 361 -7.23 10.13 25.30
N GLY A 362 -6.55 9.00 25.14
CA GLY A 362 -7.04 7.64 25.35
C GLY A 362 -6.77 7.18 26.78
N LEU A 363 -7.23 7.91 27.80
CA LEU A 363 -7.09 7.45 29.18
C LEU A 363 -8.47 7.36 29.84
N PRO A 364 -8.77 6.30 30.62
CA PRO A 364 -10.01 6.20 31.39
C PRO A 364 -9.95 7.07 32.66
N SER A 365 -9.54 8.34 32.53
CA SER A 365 -9.43 9.31 33.63
C SER A 365 -9.85 10.69 33.15
N LEU A 366 -11.11 11.04 33.40
CA LEU A 366 -11.64 12.38 33.13
C LEU A 366 -10.82 13.47 33.85
N PRO A 367 -10.37 13.31 35.13
CA PRO A 367 -9.52 14.30 35.77
C PRO A 367 -8.22 14.59 35.01
N ALA A 368 -7.56 13.55 34.47
CA ALA A 368 -6.33 13.73 33.69
C ALA A 368 -6.60 14.46 32.37
N VAL A 369 -7.68 14.11 31.66
CA VAL A 369 -8.12 14.80 30.44
C VAL A 369 -8.34 16.29 30.72
N VAL A 370 -9.09 16.60 31.77
CA VAL A 370 -9.45 17.97 32.17
C VAL A 370 -8.22 18.76 32.59
N SER A 371 -7.33 18.14 33.36
CA SER A 371 -6.13 18.84 33.82
C SER A 371 -5.18 19.17 32.68
N LEU A 372 -4.97 18.25 31.72
CA LEU A 372 -4.19 18.52 30.51
C LEU A 372 -4.85 19.59 29.65
N ALA A 373 -6.16 19.47 29.39
CA ALA A 373 -6.90 20.43 28.60
C ALA A 373 -6.82 21.84 29.21
N ARG A 374 -6.98 21.96 30.54
CA ARG A 374 -6.87 23.22 31.28
C ARG A 374 -5.46 23.81 31.23
N ALA A 375 -4.43 22.99 31.41
CA ALA A 375 -3.04 23.46 31.36
C ALA A 375 -2.70 24.07 29.98
N HIS A 376 -3.25 23.52 28.89
CA HIS A 376 -3.02 23.96 27.51
C HIS A 376 -4.16 24.78 26.91
N ALA A 377 -5.04 25.35 27.75
CA ALA A 377 -6.30 25.95 27.29
C ALA A 377 -6.13 27.13 26.33
N ALA A 378 -5.04 27.88 26.47
CA ALA A 378 -4.71 29.03 25.63
C ALA A 378 -4.32 28.66 24.20
N THR A 379 -3.82 27.44 23.97
CA THR A 379 -3.17 27.04 22.70
C THR A 379 -3.86 25.88 22.00
N LEU A 380 -4.64 25.08 22.74
CA LEU A 380 -5.23 23.85 22.25
C LEU A 380 -6.31 24.10 21.20
N GLN A 381 -6.08 23.64 19.98
CA GLN A 381 -6.99 23.82 18.84
C GLN A 381 -7.84 22.59 18.58
N GLU A 382 -7.32 21.40 18.87
CA GLU A 382 -8.00 20.13 18.67
C GLU A 382 -7.83 19.22 19.88
N LEU A 383 -8.96 18.78 20.43
CA LEU A 383 -9.03 17.84 21.52
C LEU A 383 -9.71 16.56 21.05
N ARG A 384 -9.03 15.42 21.18
CA ARG A 384 -9.59 14.10 20.93
C ARG A 384 -9.69 13.32 22.23
N VAL A 385 -10.89 12.83 22.53
CA VAL A 385 -11.16 12.08 23.76
C VAL A 385 -11.74 10.73 23.40
N THR A 386 -11.03 9.67 23.77
CA THR A 386 -11.60 8.33 23.69
C THR A 386 -12.67 8.19 24.77
N CYS A 387 -13.91 7.92 24.39
CA CYS A 387 -15.01 7.83 25.34
C CYS A 387 -16.12 6.91 24.82
N ALA A 388 -16.90 6.28 25.71
CA ALA A 388 -18.07 5.48 25.36
C ALA A 388 -19.33 6.34 25.37
N SER A 389 -20.28 6.08 24.46
CA SER A 389 -21.52 6.86 24.42
C SER A 389 -22.55 6.38 25.43
N GLU A 390 -22.38 5.16 25.95
CA GLU A 390 -23.35 4.49 26.81
C GLU A 390 -22.68 3.41 27.67
N GLY A 391 -23.35 3.05 28.77
CA GLY A 391 -23.00 1.91 29.62
C GLY A 391 -22.03 2.24 30.75
N ARG A 392 -21.80 1.25 31.62
CA ARG A 392 -20.85 1.33 32.75
C ARG A 392 -19.40 1.13 32.29
N SER A 393 -19.03 1.70 31.15
CA SER A 393 -17.65 1.66 30.67
C SER A 393 -16.81 2.65 31.48
N PRO A 394 -15.56 2.33 31.84
CA PRO A 394 -14.64 3.29 32.46
C PRO A 394 -14.31 4.48 31.52
N TRP A 395 -14.73 4.40 30.26
CA TRP A 395 -14.61 5.43 29.24
C TRP A 395 -15.88 6.24 29.06
N HIS A 396 -16.96 5.94 29.79
CA HIS A 396 -18.16 6.77 29.77
C HIS A 396 -17.99 7.94 30.74
N PHE A 397 -18.08 9.16 30.20
CA PHE A 397 -17.91 10.39 30.96
C PHE A 397 -19.21 11.18 30.96
N GLU A 398 -20.07 10.93 31.96
CA GLU A 398 -21.33 11.67 32.15
C GLU A 398 -21.07 13.18 32.29
N ASP A 399 -19.97 13.54 32.96
CA ASP A 399 -19.58 14.91 33.26
C ASP A 399 -18.67 15.58 32.24
N LEU A 400 -18.40 14.96 31.08
CA LEU A 400 -17.43 15.50 30.12
C LEU A 400 -17.74 16.94 29.70
N ALA A 401 -19.01 17.22 29.39
CA ALA A 401 -19.47 18.55 29.00
C ALA A 401 -19.24 19.60 30.10
N ARG A 402 -19.57 19.24 31.35
CA ARG A 402 -19.41 20.10 32.52
C ARG A 402 -17.93 20.33 32.81
N ALA A 403 -17.10 19.30 32.69
CA ALA A 403 -15.69 19.38 32.99
C ALA A 403 -14.91 20.21 31.95
N LEU A 404 -15.22 20.05 30.65
CA LEU A 404 -14.63 20.84 29.57
C LEU A 404 -15.03 22.31 29.62
N ARG A 405 -16.26 22.63 30.06
CA ARG A 405 -16.70 24.01 30.33
C ARG A 405 -15.73 24.71 31.30
N CYS A 406 -15.31 24.02 32.35
CA CYS A 406 -14.40 24.59 33.35
C CYS A 406 -12.92 24.62 32.93
N CYS A 407 -12.59 24.35 31.67
CA CYS A 407 -11.21 24.34 31.17
C CYS A 407 -10.77 25.65 30.52
N GLY A 408 -11.69 26.55 30.13
CA GLY A 408 -11.34 27.84 29.54
C GLY A 408 -10.65 27.75 28.17
N LEU A 409 -11.06 26.80 27.32
CA LEU A 409 -10.40 26.44 26.06
C LEU A 409 -10.60 27.50 24.96
N VAL A 410 -9.85 28.60 25.02
CA VAL A 410 -10.04 29.77 24.14
C VAL A 410 -9.57 29.55 22.70
N ALA A 411 -8.62 28.67 22.44
CA ALA A 411 -8.10 28.41 21.08
C ALA A 411 -8.79 27.24 20.37
N LEU A 412 -9.74 26.57 21.03
CA LEU A 412 -10.32 25.32 20.56
C LEU A 412 -11.17 25.54 19.31
N ARG A 413 -10.95 24.71 18.29
CA ARG A 413 -11.69 24.72 17.03
C ARG A 413 -12.54 23.47 16.86
N ARG A 414 -12.06 22.33 17.39
CA ARG A 414 -12.77 21.06 17.28
C ARG A 414 -12.52 20.12 18.45
N VAL A 415 -13.55 19.37 18.79
CA VAL A 415 -13.51 18.23 19.71
C VAL A 415 -13.93 16.98 18.95
N ILE A 416 -13.16 15.90 19.06
CA ILE A 416 -13.47 14.62 18.43
C ILE A 416 -13.65 13.57 19.52
N LEU A 417 -14.84 12.98 19.58
CA LEU A 417 -15.15 11.84 20.43
C LEU A 417 -14.76 10.57 19.68
N LEU A 418 -13.77 9.85 20.20
CA LEU A 418 -13.24 8.63 19.59
C LEU A 418 -13.90 7.40 20.20
N ARG A 419 -14.52 6.57 19.35
CA ARG A 419 -15.29 5.38 19.72
C ARG A 419 -14.67 4.10 19.16
N GLY A 420 -14.04 4.18 17.99
CA GLY A 420 -13.56 3.02 17.25
C GLY A 420 -12.13 2.55 17.59
N ARG A 421 -11.45 3.20 18.55
CA ARG A 421 -10.05 2.91 18.90
C ARG A 421 -9.80 3.03 20.41
N ALA A 422 -10.32 2.08 21.18
CA ALA A 422 -9.94 1.91 22.58
C ALA A 422 -8.95 0.73 22.73
N PRO A 423 -7.66 1.00 23.02
CA PRO A 423 -6.71 -0.07 23.29
C PRO A 423 -7.15 -0.88 24.53
N GLY A 424 -7.12 -2.21 24.41
CA GLY A 424 -7.49 -3.13 25.49
C GLY A 424 -8.92 -3.67 25.47
N PHE A 425 -9.72 -3.37 24.43
CA PHE A 425 -11.04 -3.98 24.23
C PHE A 425 -11.00 -5.12 23.20
N PRO A 426 -11.77 -6.21 23.39
CA PRO A 426 -11.74 -7.41 22.54
C PRO A 426 -12.02 -7.13 21.04
N ASP A 427 -12.69 -6.03 20.70
CA ASP A 427 -12.96 -5.60 19.32
C ASP A 427 -12.42 -4.19 18.99
N ASN A 428 -11.59 -3.58 19.85
CA ASN A 428 -11.13 -2.18 19.78
C ASN A 428 -12.24 -1.11 19.69
N LYS A 429 -13.52 -1.48 19.82
CA LYS A 429 -14.68 -0.57 19.76
C LYS A 429 -15.28 -0.37 21.14
N LEU A 430 -15.54 0.89 21.48
CA LEU A 430 -16.33 1.25 22.65
C LEU A 430 -17.83 1.13 22.36
N PRO A 431 -18.65 0.92 23.40
CA PRO A 431 -20.10 0.99 23.28
C PRO A 431 -20.51 2.31 22.61
N HIS A 432 -21.22 2.18 21.49
CA HIS A 432 -21.67 3.29 20.68
C HIS A 432 -23.12 3.08 20.24
N LYS A 433 -24.00 4.00 20.65
CA LYS A 433 -25.38 4.10 20.19
C LYS A 433 -25.59 5.50 19.63
N GLU A 434 -26.18 5.59 18.44
CA GLU A 434 -26.28 6.83 17.68
C GLU A 434 -27.04 7.93 18.44
N ASP A 435 -28.20 7.59 19.03
CA ASP A 435 -29.00 8.53 19.83
C ASP A 435 -28.24 9.08 21.05
N SER A 436 -27.58 8.17 21.79
CA SER A 436 -26.78 8.49 22.97
C SER A 436 -25.56 9.34 22.58
N CYS A 437 -24.95 9.05 21.43
CA CYS A 437 -23.84 9.82 20.89
C CYS A 437 -24.28 11.23 20.47
N GLY A 438 -25.42 11.37 19.78
CA GLY A 438 -25.99 12.67 19.41
C GLY A 438 -26.23 13.55 20.64
N SER A 439 -26.86 12.98 21.66
CA SER A 439 -27.10 13.65 22.95
C SER A 439 -25.79 14.08 23.62
N GLN A 440 -24.77 13.21 23.65
CA GLN A 440 -23.47 13.55 24.22
C GLN A 440 -22.74 14.64 23.43
N LYS A 441 -22.76 14.59 22.08
CA LYS A 441 -22.18 15.65 21.22
C LYS A 441 -22.84 17.00 21.53
N GLN A 442 -24.17 17.03 21.61
CA GLN A 442 -24.92 18.24 21.90
C GLN A 442 -24.61 18.79 23.30
N ALA A 443 -24.52 17.92 24.30
CA ALA A 443 -24.17 18.31 25.66
C ALA A 443 -22.76 18.92 25.72
N VAL A 444 -21.76 18.31 25.08
CA VAL A 444 -20.39 18.83 25.01
C VAL A 444 -20.35 20.17 24.28
N TRP A 445 -21.03 20.27 23.14
CA TRP A 445 -21.13 21.51 22.38
C TRP A 445 -21.76 22.63 23.20
N ALA A 446 -22.92 22.38 23.84
CA ALA A 446 -23.58 23.34 24.72
C ALA A 446 -22.69 23.75 25.90
N GLY A 447 -21.92 22.80 26.45
CA GLY A 447 -20.94 23.05 27.50
C GLY A 447 -19.85 24.04 27.08
N LEU A 448 -19.34 23.93 25.85
CA LEU A 448 -18.28 24.78 25.30
C LEU A 448 -18.79 26.15 24.83
N MET A 449 -20.02 26.22 24.31
CA MET A 449 -20.61 27.49 23.87
C MET A 449 -21.05 28.38 25.04
N ALA A 450 -21.46 27.79 26.17
CA ALA A 450 -21.80 28.54 27.38
C ALA A 450 -20.65 29.39 27.93
N THR A 451 -19.40 29.04 27.61
CA THR A 451 -18.19 29.79 28.01
C THR A 451 -17.76 30.87 27.02
N ALA A 452 -18.28 30.87 25.79
CA ALA A 452 -17.86 31.80 24.73
C ALA A 452 -18.68 33.12 24.70
N ALA A 453 -19.70 33.24 25.56
CA ALA A 453 -20.66 34.36 25.51
C ALA A 453 -20.15 35.68 26.12
N SER A 454 -18.91 35.76 26.64
CA SER A 454 -18.42 36.96 27.34
C SER A 454 -17.40 37.82 26.60
N ASP A 455 -16.87 37.43 25.44
CA ASP A 455 -15.93 38.26 24.67
C ASP A 455 -16.00 37.99 23.16
N GLN A 456 -15.74 39.03 22.38
CA GLN A 456 -15.93 39.16 20.92
C GLN A 456 -15.38 37.99 20.06
N GLU A 457 -16.06 37.77 18.92
CA GLU A 457 -15.94 36.68 17.93
C GLU A 457 -16.48 35.29 18.37
N VAL A 458 -17.64 34.91 17.82
CA VAL A 458 -18.22 33.57 17.96
C VAL A 458 -17.29 32.55 17.31
N LYS A 459 -16.35 31.98 18.07
CA LYS A 459 -15.56 30.82 17.65
C LYS A 459 -16.49 29.62 17.52
N VAL A 460 -16.74 29.21 16.28
CA VAL A 460 -17.52 28.00 15.98
C VAL A 460 -16.68 26.76 16.33
N VAL A 461 -16.95 26.17 17.49
CA VAL A 461 -16.34 24.89 17.89
C VAL A 461 -17.17 23.74 17.31
N ARG A 462 -16.54 22.85 16.56
CA ARG A 462 -17.19 21.64 16.03
C ARG A 462 -16.99 20.47 17.00
N VAL A 463 -18.07 19.77 17.35
CA VAL A 463 -18.01 18.51 18.11
C VAL A 463 -18.37 17.37 17.18
N LEU A 464 -17.42 16.46 16.95
CA LEU A 464 -17.52 15.37 15.99
C LEU A 464 -17.37 14.02 16.69
N CYS A 465 -17.94 12.98 16.10
CA CYS A 465 -17.76 11.58 16.44
C CYS A 465 -17.07 10.87 15.27
N ASP A 466 -16.04 10.08 15.55
CA ASP A 466 -15.29 9.32 14.52
C ASP A 466 -16.13 8.25 13.82
N MET A 467 -17.27 7.86 14.39
CA MET A 467 -18.19 6.87 13.81
C MET A 467 -19.41 7.47 13.11
N CYS A 468 -19.89 8.64 13.54
CA CYS A 468 -21.12 9.25 12.99
C CYS A 468 -20.86 10.33 11.94
N ASP A 469 -19.73 11.03 12.05
CA ASP A 469 -19.46 12.22 11.25
C ASP A 469 -18.33 11.96 10.25
N GLU A 470 -18.48 12.43 9.01
CA GLU A 470 -17.38 12.47 8.04
C GLU A 470 -16.28 13.42 8.54
N CYS A 471 -15.26 12.87 9.19
CA CYS A 471 -14.11 13.63 9.65
C CYS A 471 -13.14 13.80 8.45
N PRO A 472 -13.01 15.00 7.85
CA PRO A 472 -12.24 15.22 6.62
C PRO A 472 -10.78 14.92 6.86
N ASN A 473 -10.30 13.91 6.14
CA ASN A 473 -8.99 13.32 6.21
C ASN A 473 -8.60 12.85 7.64
N TYR A 474 -8.14 11.62 7.66
CA TYR A 474 -7.22 11.07 8.63
C TYR A 474 -5.78 11.33 8.12
N PRO A 475 -5.28 12.56 7.79
CA PRO A 475 -3.93 12.68 7.27
C PRO A 475 -2.99 12.56 8.46
N GLY A 476 -2.38 11.39 8.64
CA GLY A 476 -1.30 11.19 9.61
C GLY A 476 -1.55 10.18 10.72
N LEU A 477 -2.63 9.38 10.71
CA LEU A 477 -2.72 8.12 11.48
C LEU A 477 -3.36 6.96 10.68
N GLY A 478 -3.54 7.15 9.36
CA GLY A 478 -3.77 6.06 8.41
C GLY A 478 -2.57 5.10 8.29
N ASP A 479 -1.37 5.54 8.67
CA ASP A 479 -0.16 4.71 8.85
C ASP A 479 0.12 4.34 10.31
N PHE A 480 -0.78 4.69 11.24
CA PHE A 480 -0.70 4.29 12.66
C PHE A 480 -1.92 3.47 13.08
N SER A 481 -2.50 2.75 12.11
CA SER A 481 -3.08 1.46 12.41
C SER A 481 -1.91 0.56 12.82
N TRP A 482 -1.98 0.03 14.03
CA TRP A 482 -1.17 -1.12 14.39
C TRP A 482 -1.75 -2.33 13.66
N VAL A 483 -1.58 -2.36 12.34
CA VAL A 483 -1.79 -3.52 11.48
C VAL A 483 -0.40 -3.96 11.08
#